data_AF-A0A7J6UCK5-F1
#
_entry.id   AF-A0A7J6UCK5-F1
#
_cell.length_a   1.000
_cell.length_b   1.000
_cell.length_c   1.000
_cell.angle_alpha   90.00
_cell.angle_beta   90.00
_cell.angle_gamma   90.00
#
_symmetry.space_group_name_H-M   'P 1'
#
loop_
_entity.id
_entity.type
_entity.pdbx_description
1 polymer ?
#
loop_
_entity_poly.entity_id
_entity_poly.type
_entity_poly.pdbx_seq_one_letter_code
_entity_poly.pdbx_strand_id
1 'polypeptide(L)'
;MEAHKHVESKHRKECIELFAELNELKNFVQLNSEGARKIVKKFDKFNGTSHCGDFMATCQPLVAMQHEAQTNIPAMISDVETSYAEYYCSGDVSLALEELSRSLSELLVWDRGTIWHDLIKLERQRTRLGTVATGGRPVKSEDMPQVRQATETQTAAPPPELLELGHAKSVEAAPAKLLPYTSAELVSCLRKKWASIVVYTVVFLVFILLLALDIPGMNGAARRCLAVLWITSAFWCLGTLPLHITALAVPLLVVVARCLPSAEGDRQKAALMAIKSMWSGSQLMVLASFSLAAALSKLRLDKEIACVLLKTFGGKSRVRTLRMMMLVAYIVSAAVGNVAASVLCMSIVSPILDELPQNLPSTYSYGRAMLISIAFACNIGGMTSP
;
A
#
# COMPACT_ATOMS: atom_id res chain seq x y z
N MET A 1 -26.24 -8.72 -41.93
CA MET A 1 -24.85 -9.25 -41.84
C MET A 1 -24.07 -8.61 -40.69
N GLU A 2 -24.18 -7.30 -40.47
CA GLU A 2 -23.51 -6.59 -39.36
C GLU A 2 -24.00 -6.98 -37.96
N ALA A 3 -25.31 -7.19 -37.76
CA ALA A 3 -25.85 -7.63 -36.47
C ALA A 3 -25.33 -9.03 -36.04
N HIS A 4 -25.13 -9.95 -36.99
CA HIS A 4 -24.56 -11.27 -36.70
C HIS A 4 -23.10 -11.17 -36.25
N LYS A 5 -22.28 -10.35 -36.92
CA LYS A 5 -20.87 -10.11 -36.53
C LYS A 5 -20.76 -9.49 -35.13
N HIS A 6 -21.69 -8.61 -34.77
CA HIS A 6 -21.69 -7.93 -33.48
C HIS A 6 -22.08 -8.85 -32.30
N VAL A 7 -23.00 -9.80 -32.55
CA VAL A 7 -23.37 -10.84 -31.58
C VAL A 7 -22.24 -11.85 -31.41
N GLU A 8 -21.62 -12.26 -32.51
CA GLU A 8 -20.48 -13.18 -32.54
C GLU A 8 -19.27 -12.61 -31.78
N SER A 9 -18.98 -11.31 -31.93
CA SER A 9 -17.91 -10.62 -31.20
C SER A 9 -18.20 -10.50 -29.69
N LYS A 10 -19.48 -10.37 -29.30
CA LYS A 10 -19.87 -10.25 -27.90
C LYS A 10 -19.74 -11.59 -27.18
N HIS A 11 -20.27 -12.66 -27.78
CA HIS A 11 -20.21 -14.00 -27.22
C HIS A 11 -18.76 -14.49 -27.05
N ARG A 12 -17.89 -14.18 -28.03
CA ARG A 12 -16.47 -14.51 -27.95
C ARG A 12 -15.78 -13.86 -26.74
N LYS A 13 -16.14 -12.61 -26.45
CA LYS A 13 -15.62 -11.87 -25.30
C LYS A 13 -16.12 -12.44 -23.98
N GLU A 14 -17.41 -12.79 -23.90
CA GLU A 14 -18.01 -13.43 -22.72
C GLU A 14 -17.35 -14.78 -22.41
N CYS A 15 -17.01 -15.58 -23.42
CA CYS A 15 -16.25 -16.83 -23.23
C CYS A 15 -14.84 -16.58 -22.67
N ILE A 16 -14.14 -15.56 -23.16
CA ILE A 16 -12.80 -15.18 -22.68
C ILE A 16 -12.86 -14.70 -21.23
N GLU A 17 -13.84 -13.85 -20.88
CA GLU A 17 -14.06 -13.36 -19.52
C GLU A 17 -14.38 -14.52 -18.56
N LEU A 18 -15.29 -15.43 -18.94
CA LEU A 18 -15.63 -16.61 -18.15
C LEU A 18 -14.42 -17.54 -17.95
N PHE A 19 -13.60 -17.76 -19.00
CA PHE A 19 -12.38 -18.54 -18.91
C PHE A 19 -11.36 -17.90 -17.95
N ALA A 20 -11.26 -16.57 -17.93
CA ALA A 20 -10.40 -15.86 -16.99
C ALA A 20 -10.89 -16.02 -15.55
N GLU A 21 -12.17 -15.77 -15.27
CA GLU A 21 -12.75 -15.91 -13.94
C GLU A 21 -12.60 -17.34 -13.38
N LEU A 22 -12.80 -18.36 -14.21
CA LEU A 22 -12.62 -19.76 -13.79
C LEU A 22 -11.15 -20.07 -13.46
N ASN A 23 -10.20 -19.55 -14.25
CA ASN A 23 -8.77 -19.72 -13.96
C ASN A 23 -8.32 -18.95 -12.71
N GLU A 24 -8.87 -17.76 -12.47
CA GLU A 24 -8.63 -17.02 -11.24
C GLU A 24 -9.18 -17.77 -10.02
N LEU A 25 -10.40 -18.30 -10.12
CA LEU A 25 -11.01 -19.08 -9.05
C LEU A 25 -10.22 -20.35 -8.76
N LYS A 26 -9.76 -21.07 -9.78
CA LYS A 26 -8.86 -22.23 -9.65
C LYS A 26 -7.59 -21.85 -8.88
N ASN A 27 -6.93 -20.77 -9.28
CA ASN A 27 -5.71 -20.29 -8.64
C ASN A 27 -5.96 -19.86 -7.18
N PHE A 28 -7.04 -19.14 -6.91
CA PHE A 28 -7.43 -18.72 -5.59
C PHE A 28 -7.66 -19.92 -4.65
N VAL A 29 -8.44 -20.89 -5.12
CA VAL A 29 -8.73 -22.12 -4.37
C VAL A 29 -7.45 -22.88 -4.04
N GLN A 30 -6.55 -23.09 -5.02
CA GLN A 30 -5.30 -23.80 -4.80
C GLN A 30 -4.35 -23.06 -3.85
N LEU A 31 -4.18 -21.75 -4.05
CA LEU A 31 -3.28 -20.94 -3.25
C LEU A 31 -3.73 -20.89 -1.78
N ASN A 32 -5.02 -20.78 -1.53
CA ASN A 32 -5.56 -20.76 -0.18
C ASN A 32 -5.45 -22.11 0.54
N SER A 33 -5.67 -23.26 -0.13
CA SER A 33 -5.41 -24.58 0.49
C SER A 33 -3.96 -24.71 0.90
N GLU A 34 -3.06 -24.34 0.00
CA GLU A 34 -1.63 -24.51 0.22
C GLU A 34 -1.10 -23.51 1.27
N GLY A 35 -1.65 -22.30 1.29
CA GLY A 35 -1.40 -21.28 2.31
C GLY A 35 -1.80 -21.77 3.70
N ALA A 36 -3.03 -22.26 3.87
CA ALA A 36 -3.52 -22.79 5.13
C ALA A 36 -2.64 -23.95 5.63
N ARG A 37 -2.34 -24.92 4.77
CA ARG A 37 -1.47 -26.06 5.09
C ARG A 37 -0.07 -25.61 5.54
N LYS A 38 0.53 -24.64 4.85
CA LYS A 38 1.85 -24.08 5.20
C LYS A 38 1.84 -23.36 6.55
N ILE A 39 0.78 -22.63 6.87
CA ILE A 39 0.63 -21.94 8.16
C ILE A 39 0.62 -22.97 9.28
N VAL A 40 -0.22 -24.01 9.18
CA VAL A 40 -0.35 -25.04 10.21
C VAL A 40 0.94 -25.86 10.33
N LYS A 41 1.58 -26.23 9.22
CA LYS A 41 2.88 -26.92 9.25
C LYS A 41 3.98 -26.07 9.89
N LYS A 42 3.92 -24.75 9.75
CA LYS A 42 4.88 -23.83 10.39
C LYS A 42 4.61 -23.70 11.89
N PHE A 43 3.34 -23.70 12.30
CA PHE A 43 2.92 -23.77 13.70
C PHE A 43 3.43 -25.07 14.35
N ASP A 44 3.21 -26.21 13.70
CA ASP A 44 3.68 -27.53 14.15
C ASP A 44 5.19 -27.57 14.34
N LYS A 45 5.94 -27.05 13.36
CA LYS A 45 7.40 -26.96 13.44
C LYS A 45 7.89 -26.08 14.60
N PHE A 46 7.16 -25.02 14.94
CA PHE A 46 7.54 -24.10 16.00
C PHE A 46 7.24 -24.66 17.40
N ASN A 47 6.12 -25.39 17.54
CA ASN A 47 5.65 -25.92 18.82
C ASN A 47 6.03 -27.39 19.06
N GLY A 48 6.68 -28.05 18.10
CA GLY A 48 7.01 -29.47 18.20
C GLY A 48 5.78 -30.40 18.15
N THR A 49 4.68 -29.93 17.54
CA THR A 49 3.42 -30.65 17.44
C THR A 49 3.20 -31.22 16.03
N SER A 50 2.17 -32.04 15.84
CA SER A 50 1.78 -32.60 14.54
C SER A 50 0.25 -32.58 14.37
N HIS A 51 -0.34 -31.39 14.42
CA HIS A 51 -1.79 -31.19 14.30
C HIS A 51 -2.25 -30.89 12.87
N CYS A 52 -1.35 -30.75 11.90
CA CYS A 52 -1.71 -30.43 10.51
C CYS A 52 -2.71 -31.42 9.89
N GLY A 53 -2.62 -32.72 10.21
CA GLY A 53 -3.58 -33.70 9.72
C GLY A 53 -4.97 -33.47 10.30
N ASP A 54 -5.07 -33.42 11.63
CA ASP A 54 -6.33 -33.30 12.37
C ASP A 54 -7.03 -31.96 12.10
N PHE A 55 -6.26 -30.87 11.99
CA PHE A 55 -6.80 -29.54 11.69
C PHE A 55 -7.37 -29.49 10.27
N MET A 56 -6.65 -30.01 9.28
CA MET A 56 -7.14 -30.05 7.89
C MET A 56 -8.37 -30.97 7.77
N ALA A 57 -8.44 -32.03 8.57
CA ALA A 57 -9.63 -32.89 8.67
C ALA A 57 -10.81 -32.18 9.36
N THR A 58 -10.57 -31.38 10.41
CA THR A 58 -11.63 -30.63 11.12
C THR A 58 -12.23 -29.52 10.25
N CYS A 59 -11.44 -28.93 9.36
CA CYS A 59 -11.91 -27.99 8.35
C CYS A 59 -12.66 -28.66 7.18
N GLN A 60 -13.05 -29.95 7.31
CA GLN A 60 -13.72 -30.73 6.27
C GLN A 60 -14.86 -30.04 5.53
N PRO A 61 -15.74 -29.23 6.15
CA PRO A 61 -16.82 -28.56 5.41
C PRO A 61 -16.29 -27.54 4.38
N LEU A 62 -15.25 -26.78 4.74
CA LEU A 62 -14.56 -25.84 3.87
C LEU A 62 -13.67 -26.58 2.86
N VAL A 63 -13.02 -27.66 3.29
CA VAL A 63 -12.17 -28.52 2.45
C VAL A 63 -13.01 -29.35 1.46
N ALA A 64 -14.25 -29.71 1.79
CA ALA A 64 -15.17 -30.42 0.90
C ALA A 64 -15.66 -29.51 -0.23
N MET A 65 -16.05 -28.26 0.07
CA MET A 65 -16.29 -27.25 -0.96
C MET A 65 -15.04 -26.97 -1.79
N GLN A 66 -13.86 -27.03 -1.17
CA GLN A 66 -12.58 -26.86 -1.86
C GLN A 66 -12.24 -28.04 -2.77
N HIS A 67 -12.52 -29.27 -2.34
CA HIS A 67 -12.28 -30.49 -3.10
C HIS A 67 -13.27 -30.60 -4.27
N GLU A 68 -14.53 -30.28 -4.04
CA GLU A 68 -15.57 -30.18 -5.06
C GLU A 68 -15.25 -29.06 -6.07
N ALA A 69 -14.77 -27.90 -5.60
CA ALA A 69 -14.27 -26.85 -6.49
C ALA A 69 -13.01 -27.29 -7.27
N GLN A 70 -12.08 -28.02 -6.65
CA GLN A 70 -10.88 -28.51 -7.32
C GLN A 70 -11.18 -29.58 -8.38
N THR A 71 -12.28 -30.32 -8.27
CA THR A 71 -12.74 -31.27 -9.29
C THR A 71 -13.61 -30.63 -10.36
N ASN A 72 -14.51 -29.72 -9.97
CA ASN A 72 -15.51 -29.16 -10.87
C ASN A 72 -14.95 -28.00 -11.71
N ILE A 73 -14.09 -27.15 -11.16
CA ILE A 73 -13.53 -26.00 -11.90
C ILE A 73 -12.71 -26.46 -13.12
N PRO A 74 -11.83 -27.48 -13.05
CA PRO A 74 -11.15 -27.98 -14.24
C PRO A 74 -12.10 -28.53 -15.31
N ALA A 75 -13.19 -29.19 -14.89
CA ALA A 75 -14.21 -29.67 -15.83
C ALA A 75 -14.91 -28.49 -16.52
N MET A 76 -15.33 -27.47 -15.77
CA MET A 76 -15.94 -26.25 -16.34
C MET A 76 -14.97 -25.50 -17.28
N ILE A 77 -13.68 -25.46 -16.96
CA ILE A 77 -12.66 -24.89 -17.87
C ILE A 77 -12.59 -25.69 -19.16
N SER A 78 -12.55 -27.03 -19.07
CA SER A 78 -12.56 -27.92 -20.24
C SER A 78 -13.83 -27.75 -21.09
N ASP A 79 -14.99 -27.54 -20.46
CA ASP A 79 -16.25 -27.31 -21.16
C ASP A 79 -16.23 -25.98 -21.93
N VAL A 80 -15.66 -24.93 -21.33
CA VAL A 80 -15.47 -23.63 -21.98
C VAL A 80 -14.47 -23.71 -23.13
N GLU A 81 -13.36 -24.45 -22.97
CA GLU A 81 -12.39 -24.70 -24.04
C GLU A 81 -13.01 -25.45 -25.22
N THR A 82 -13.80 -26.50 -24.93
CA THR A 82 -14.48 -27.32 -25.96
C THR A 82 -15.54 -26.51 -26.68
N SER A 83 -16.36 -25.75 -25.94
CA SER A 83 -17.36 -24.86 -26.52
C SER A 83 -16.70 -23.78 -27.39
N TYR A 84 -15.62 -23.15 -26.91
CA TYR A 84 -14.90 -22.15 -27.69
C TYR A 84 -14.30 -22.74 -28.97
N ALA A 85 -13.77 -23.96 -28.91
CA ALA A 85 -13.23 -24.67 -30.06
C ALA A 85 -14.31 -24.97 -31.11
N GLU A 86 -15.48 -25.45 -30.69
CA GLU A 86 -16.60 -25.78 -31.57
C GLU A 86 -17.14 -24.54 -32.31
N TYR A 87 -17.31 -23.41 -31.61
CA TYR A 87 -17.89 -22.20 -32.20
C TYR A 87 -16.89 -21.34 -32.98
N TYR A 88 -15.62 -21.26 -32.54
CA TYR A 88 -14.66 -20.29 -33.09
C TYR A 88 -13.43 -20.91 -33.76
N CYS A 89 -13.08 -22.16 -33.44
CA CYS A 89 -11.88 -22.81 -33.97
C CYS A 89 -12.19 -24.04 -34.84
N SER A 90 -13.44 -24.17 -35.34
CA SER A 90 -13.87 -25.30 -36.19
C SER A 90 -13.62 -26.68 -35.56
N GLY A 91 -13.68 -26.78 -34.23
CA GLY A 91 -13.43 -27.99 -33.45
C GLY A 91 -11.97 -28.23 -33.05
N ASP A 92 -11.04 -27.33 -33.39
CA ASP A 92 -9.64 -27.46 -32.97
C ASP A 92 -9.41 -26.88 -31.56
N VAL A 93 -9.33 -27.78 -30.58
CA VAL A 93 -9.11 -27.46 -29.17
C VAL A 93 -7.72 -26.84 -28.92
N SER A 94 -6.72 -27.18 -29.74
CA SER A 94 -5.35 -26.68 -29.54
C SER A 94 -5.23 -25.20 -29.88
N LEU A 95 -5.86 -24.77 -30.98
CA LEU A 95 -5.95 -23.36 -31.37
C LEU A 95 -6.81 -22.55 -30.40
N ALA A 96 -7.90 -23.13 -29.89
CA ALA A 96 -8.74 -22.50 -28.87
C ALA A 96 -7.95 -22.18 -27.59
N LEU A 97 -7.16 -23.15 -27.11
CA LEU A 97 -6.35 -22.99 -25.90
C LEU A 97 -5.25 -21.94 -26.10
N GLU A 98 -4.60 -21.90 -27.25
CA GLU A 98 -3.59 -20.89 -27.55
C GLU A 98 -4.18 -19.47 -27.54
N GLU A 99 -5.37 -19.28 -28.12
CA GLU A 99 -6.03 -17.98 -28.16
C GLU A 99 -6.61 -17.55 -26.80
N LEU A 100 -7.20 -18.47 -26.05
CA LEU A 100 -7.69 -18.24 -24.69
C LEU A 100 -6.54 -17.92 -23.72
N SER A 101 -5.43 -18.66 -23.80
CA SER A 101 -4.25 -18.43 -22.94
C SER A 101 -3.51 -17.13 -23.27
N ARG A 102 -3.46 -16.74 -24.55
CA ARG A 102 -2.97 -15.43 -24.97
C ARG A 102 -3.83 -14.31 -24.42
N SER A 103 -5.16 -14.44 -24.53
CA SER A 103 -6.12 -13.47 -24.00
C SER A 103 -6.04 -13.36 -22.47
N LEU A 104 -5.86 -14.48 -21.77
CA LEU A 104 -5.62 -14.53 -20.32
C LEU A 104 -4.34 -13.78 -19.93
N SER A 105 -3.27 -13.92 -20.70
CA SER A 105 -2.01 -13.22 -20.44
C SER A 105 -2.15 -11.71 -20.62
N GLU A 106 -2.88 -11.27 -21.65
CA GLU A 106 -3.18 -9.85 -21.88
C GLU A 106 -4.11 -9.27 -20.79
N LEU A 107 -5.14 -10.01 -20.37
CA LEU A 107 -6.05 -9.65 -19.28
C LEU A 107 -5.34 -9.60 -17.92
N LEU A 108 -4.50 -10.57 -17.58
CA LEU A 108 -3.71 -10.57 -16.34
C LEU A 108 -2.67 -9.44 -16.31
N VAL A 109 -2.08 -9.08 -17.44
CA VAL A 109 -1.18 -7.91 -17.54
C VAL A 109 -1.96 -6.62 -17.35
N TRP A 110 -3.15 -6.52 -17.95
CA TRP A 110 -4.05 -5.38 -17.75
C TRP A 110 -4.49 -5.28 -16.30
N ASP A 111 -4.99 -6.35 -15.69
CA ASP A 111 -5.44 -6.38 -14.29
C ASP A 111 -4.31 -6.11 -13.30
N ARG A 112 -3.10 -6.62 -13.51
CA ARG A 112 -1.96 -6.22 -12.66
C ARG A 112 -1.59 -4.74 -12.83
N GLY A 113 -1.81 -4.17 -14.01
CA GLY A 113 -1.61 -2.76 -14.30
C GLY A 113 -2.72 -1.86 -13.75
N THR A 114 -3.97 -2.33 -13.76
CA THR A 114 -5.15 -1.57 -13.35
C THR A 114 -5.52 -1.80 -11.90
N ILE A 115 -5.35 -2.99 -11.31
CA ILE A 115 -5.64 -3.23 -9.89
C ILE A 115 -4.83 -2.30 -9.01
N TRP A 116 -3.54 -2.10 -9.28
CA TRP A 116 -2.75 -1.14 -8.49
C TRP A 116 -3.19 0.30 -8.75
N HIS A 117 -3.47 0.63 -10.01
CA HIS A 117 -3.91 1.96 -10.41
C HIS A 117 -5.33 2.29 -9.89
N ASP A 118 -6.19 1.29 -9.75
CA ASP A 118 -7.57 1.36 -9.30
C ASP A 118 -7.63 1.23 -7.78
N LEU A 119 -6.76 0.45 -7.14
CA LEU A 119 -6.53 0.49 -5.70
C LEU A 119 -6.02 1.88 -5.28
N ILE A 120 -5.14 2.50 -6.07
CA ILE A 120 -4.69 3.89 -5.85
C ILE A 120 -5.79 4.90 -6.16
N LYS A 121 -6.57 4.71 -7.23
CA LYS A 121 -7.72 5.59 -7.49
C LYS A 121 -8.75 5.47 -6.37
N LEU A 122 -9.03 4.28 -5.87
CA LEU A 122 -9.93 4.02 -4.75
C LEU A 122 -9.37 4.62 -3.45
N GLU A 123 -8.07 4.51 -3.20
CA GLU A 123 -7.43 5.12 -2.03
C GLU A 123 -7.44 6.65 -2.14
N ARG A 124 -7.16 7.20 -3.34
CA ARG A 124 -7.27 8.64 -3.63
C ARG A 124 -8.71 9.12 -3.59
N GLN A 125 -9.69 8.33 -4.01
CA GLN A 125 -11.12 8.65 -3.96
C GLN A 125 -11.65 8.55 -2.54
N ARG A 126 -11.20 7.58 -1.73
CA ARG A 126 -11.48 7.49 -0.30
C ARG A 126 -10.87 8.68 0.45
N THR A 127 -9.65 9.09 0.10
CA THR A 127 -9.00 10.28 0.66
C THR A 127 -9.68 11.57 0.18
N ARG A 128 -10.14 11.61 -1.08
CA ARG A 128 -10.92 12.73 -1.65
C ARG A 128 -12.31 12.86 -1.04
N LEU A 129 -13.03 11.76 -0.83
CA LEU A 129 -14.30 11.77 -0.10
C LEU A 129 -14.09 12.16 1.38
N GLY A 130 -12.93 11.81 1.96
CA GLY A 130 -12.50 12.32 3.26
C GLY A 130 -12.01 13.78 3.29
N THR A 131 -11.68 14.39 2.14
CA THR A 131 -11.21 15.80 2.06
C THR A 131 -12.25 16.77 1.46
N VAL A 132 -13.19 16.29 0.65
CA VAL A 132 -14.33 17.05 0.08
C VAL A 132 -15.44 17.26 1.11
N ALA A 133 -15.43 16.53 2.24
CA ALA A 133 -16.27 16.82 3.40
C ALA A 133 -15.92 18.15 4.13
N THR A 134 -15.00 18.96 3.60
CA THR A 134 -14.76 20.34 4.08
C THR A 134 -15.74 21.38 3.51
N GLY A 135 -16.78 20.97 2.77
CA GLY A 135 -17.78 21.90 2.27
C GLY A 135 -19.10 21.25 1.84
N GLY A 136 -20.01 21.06 2.80
CA GLY A 136 -21.47 21.17 2.60
C GLY A 136 -22.20 20.13 1.74
N ARG A 137 -22.51 18.96 2.32
CA ARG A 137 -23.87 18.32 2.44
C ARG A 137 -23.67 16.90 3.02
N PRO A 138 -24.51 16.43 3.95
CA PRO A 138 -24.46 15.04 4.40
C PRO A 138 -24.87 14.10 3.26
N VAL A 139 -24.02 13.11 2.97
CA VAL A 139 -24.23 12.09 1.94
C VAL A 139 -25.27 11.08 2.47
N LYS A 140 -26.37 10.87 1.74
CA LYS A 140 -27.37 9.85 2.07
C LYS A 140 -26.81 8.46 1.71
N SER A 141 -27.30 7.41 2.37
CA SER A 141 -26.90 6.02 2.09
C SER A 141 -27.14 5.58 0.65
N GLU A 142 -27.98 6.31 -0.10
CA GLU A 142 -28.29 6.09 -1.51
C GLU A 142 -27.20 6.60 -2.46
N ASP A 143 -26.32 7.50 -2.00
CA ASP A 143 -25.22 8.09 -2.78
C ASP A 143 -23.89 7.30 -2.65
N MET A 144 -23.86 6.24 -1.83
CA MET A 144 -22.72 5.31 -1.81
C MET A 144 -22.81 4.43 -3.06
N PRO A 145 -21.79 4.43 -3.95
CA PRO A 145 -21.78 3.51 -5.06
C PRO A 145 -21.69 2.08 -4.49
N GLN A 146 -22.76 1.31 -4.65
CA GLN A 146 -22.71 -0.13 -4.44
C GLN A 146 -21.67 -0.69 -5.40
N VAL A 147 -20.88 -1.65 -4.91
CA VAL A 147 -20.00 -2.46 -5.75
C VAL A 147 -20.89 -3.26 -6.70
N ARG A 148 -21.25 -2.68 -7.84
CA ARG A 148 -21.66 -3.45 -9.02
C ARG A 148 -20.37 -3.87 -9.70
N GLN A 149 -20.12 -5.18 -9.70
CA GLN A 149 -19.22 -5.80 -10.65
C GLN A 149 -19.61 -5.29 -12.05
N ALA A 150 -18.64 -4.73 -12.75
CA ALA A 150 -18.86 -4.11 -14.03
C ALA A 150 -19.09 -5.19 -15.10
N THR A 151 -20.35 -5.53 -15.34
CA THR A 151 -20.77 -6.22 -16.55
C THR A 151 -21.80 -5.35 -17.27
N GLU A 152 -21.33 -4.28 -17.92
CA GLU A 152 -22.11 -3.54 -18.91
C GLU A 152 -21.11 -2.79 -19.83
N THR A 153 -20.81 -3.40 -20.99
CA THR A 153 -20.09 -2.71 -22.07
C THR A 153 -21.11 -1.88 -22.84
N GLN A 154 -21.05 -0.55 -22.72
CA GLN A 154 -21.78 0.37 -23.58
C GLN A 154 -21.33 0.18 -25.03
N THR A 155 -22.23 -0.34 -25.88
CA THR A 155 -22.15 -0.18 -27.33
C THR A 155 -23.49 0.39 -27.81
N ALA A 156 -23.56 1.72 -27.86
CA ALA A 156 -24.58 2.44 -28.63
C ALA A 156 -24.00 3.81 -28.96
N ALA A 157 -23.97 4.15 -30.25
CA ALA A 157 -23.54 5.45 -30.74
C ALA A 157 -24.31 6.59 -30.04
N PRO A 158 -23.66 7.73 -29.73
CA PRO A 158 -24.27 8.79 -28.94
C PRO A 158 -25.42 9.48 -29.71
N PRO A 159 -26.52 9.85 -29.03
CA PRO A 159 -27.55 10.73 -29.57
C PRO A 159 -26.96 12.07 -30.03
N PRO A 160 -27.47 12.68 -31.11
CA PRO A 160 -26.89 13.88 -31.73
C PRO A 160 -27.00 15.17 -30.89
N GLU A 161 -27.51 15.10 -29.66
CA GLU A 161 -27.56 16.25 -28.72
C GLU A 161 -26.39 16.29 -27.71
N LEU A 162 -25.47 15.32 -27.73
CA LEU A 162 -24.28 15.31 -26.86
C LEU A 162 -23.00 15.82 -27.55
N LEU A 163 -23.04 16.16 -28.84
CA LEU A 163 -21.91 16.73 -29.58
C LEU A 163 -21.70 18.24 -29.36
N GLU A 164 -22.66 18.93 -28.74
CA GLU A 164 -22.54 20.37 -28.38
C GLU A 164 -22.13 20.58 -26.90
N LEU A 165 -22.11 19.54 -26.07
CA LEU A 165 -21.74 19.62 -24.64
C LEU A 165 -20.44 18.86 -24.28
N GLY A 166 -19.81 18.23 -25.27
CA GLY A 166 -18.55 17.48 -25.15
C GLY A 166 -17.32 18.17 -25.72
N HIS A 167 -17.44 19.36 -26.35
CA HIS A 167 -16.29 20.25 -26.42
C HIS A 167 -16.02 20.71 -25.01
N ALA A 168 -14.87 20.27 -24.50
CA ALA A 168 -14.29 20.73 -23.27
C ALA A 168 -14.70 22.20 -23.02
N LYS A 169 -15.47 22.43 -21.95
CA LYS A 169 -14.98 23.42 -20.99
C LYS A 169 -13.60 22.91 -20.58
N SER A 170 -12.63 23.15 -21.47
CA SER A 170 -11.33 23.60 -21.05
C SER A 170 -11.68 24.54 -19.92
N VAL A 171 -11.22 24.17 -18.74
CA VAL A 171 -10.85 25.20 -17.78
C VAL A 171 -10.06 26.17 -18.66
N GLU A 172 -10.71 27.25 -19.11
CA GLU A 172 -10.03 28.52 -19.31
C GLU A 172 -9.47 28.77 -17.92
N ALA A 173 -8.32 28.14 -17.68
CA ALA A 173 -7.26 28.76 -16.94
C ALA A 173 -7.22 30.11 -17.63
N ALA A 174 -7.84 31.11 -16.98
CA ALA A 174 -7.73 32.51 -17.36
C ALA A 174 -6.31 32.63 -17.86
N PRO A 175 -6.10 32.93 -19.16
CA PRO A 175 -4.85 32.67 -19.85
C PRO A 175 -3.80 33.10 -18.88
N ALA A 176 -3.05 32.14 -18.31
CA ALA A 176 -2.02 32.46 -17.37
C ALA A 176 -1.19 33.40 -18.20
N LYS A 177 -1.32 34.71 -17.94
CA LYS A 177 -0.64 35.71 -18.74
C LYS A 177 0.76 35.17 -18.69
N LEU A 178 1.30 34.86 -19.87
CA LEU A 178 2.72 34.64 -20.06
C LEU A 178 3.35 35.99 -19.71
N LEU A 179 3.27 36.35 -18.43
CA LEU A 179 4.08 37.34 -17.81
C LEU A 179 5.46 36.74 -18.03
N PRO A 180 6.34 37.46 -18.75
CA PRO A 180 7.70 37.00 -18.92
C PRO A 180 8.21 36.68 -17.53
N TYR A 181 8.66 35.43 -17.34
CA TYR A 181 9.28 34.98 -16.09
C TYR A 181 10.30 36.06 -15.74
N THR A 182 10.01 36.88 -14.73
CA THR A 182 10.90 38.00 -14.44
C THR A 182 12.23 37.39 -14.03
N SER A 183 13.35 37.99 -14.44
CA SER A 183 14.68 37.49 -14.10
C SER A 183 14.83 37.25 -12.60
N ALA A 184 14.09 37.98 -11.76
CA ALA A 184 14.01 37.81 -10.32
C ALA A 184 13.39 36.46 -9.87
N GLU A 185 12.29 36.00 -10.47
CA GLU A 185 11.68 34.71 -10.13
C GLU A 185 12.53 33.53 -10.62
N LEU A 186 13.11 33.66 -11.83
CA LEU A 186 14.05 32.67 -12.37
C LEU A 186 15.28 32.55 -11.46
N VAL A 187 15.85 33.68 -11.03
CA VAL A 187 16.98 33.75 -10.10
C VAL A 187 16.59 33.18 -8.74
N SER A 188 15.36 33.34 -8.27
CA SER A 188 14.91 32.79 -6.98
C SER A 188 14.78 31.26 -6.98
N CYS A 189 14.26 30.69 -8.08
CA CYS A 189 14.17 29.24 -8.27
C CYS A 189 15.54 28.61 -8.57
N LEU A 190 16.37 29.28 -9.35
CA LEU A 190 17.77 28.90 -9.55
C LEU A 190 18.52 28.97 -8.22
N ARG A 191 18.44 30.07 -7.46
CA ARG A 191 19.11 30.22 -6.15
C ARG A 191 18.81 29.08 -5.18
N LYS A 192 17.57 28.58 -5.12
CA LYS A 192 17.22 27.42 -4.27
C LYS A 192 17.85 26.12 -4.78
N LYS A 193 17.81 25.86 -6.09
CA LYS A 193 18.45 24.67 -6.70
C LYS A 193 19.98 24.72 -6.56
N TRP A 194 20.59 25.88 -6.77
CA TRP A 194 22.02 26.12 -6.62
C TRP A 194 22.46 26.00 -5.16
N ALA A 195 21.67 26.50 -4.20
CA ALA A 195 21.95 26.32 -2.78
C ALA A 195 21.95 24.82 -2.39
N SER A 196 21.00 24.03 -2.89
CA SER A 196 20.99 22.58 -2.68
C SER A 196 22.22 21.90 -3.30
N ILE A 197 22.59 22.27 -4.53
CA ILE A 197 23.80 21.75 -5.20
C ILE A 197 25.05 22.05 -4.37
N VAL A 198 25.19 23.29 -3.90
CA VAL A 198 26.31 23.71 -3.04
C VAL A 198 26.37 22.87 -1.77
N VAL A 199 25.25 22.65 -1.10
CA VAL A 199 25.18 21.81 0.11
C VAL A 199 25.61 20.37 -0.19
N TYR A 200 25.17 19.76 -1.29
CA TYR A 200 25.62 18.41 -1.65
C TYR A 200 27.10 18.35 -1.98
N THR A 201 27.62 19.33 -2.72
CA THR A 201 29.05 19.39 -3.01
C THR A 201 29.86 19.53 -1.72
N VAL A 202 29.43 20.32 -0.74
CA VAL A 202 30.09 20.42 0.56
C VAL A 202 30.05 19.09 1.32
N VAL A 203 28.89 18.45 1.40
CA VAL A 203 28.75 17.14 2.08
C VAL A 203 29.65 16.09 1.43
N PHE A 204 29.70 16.04 0.11
CA PHE A 204 30.53 15.10 -0.64
C PHE A 204 32.02 15.42 -0.51
N LEU A 205 32.40 16.70 -0.52
CA LEU A 205 33.79 17.12 -0.29
C LEU A 205 34.26 16.72 1.12
N VAL A 206 33.44 16.90 2.15
CA VAL A 206 33.77 16.44 3.51
C VAL A 206 33.90 14.92 3.55
N PHE A 207 33.06 14.17 2.83
CA PHE A 207 33.19 12.71 2.72
C PHE A 207 34.53 12.29 2.08
N ILE A 208 34.93 12.92 0.96
CA ILE A 208 36.22 12.65 0.31
C ILE A 208 37.39 13.06 1.21
N LEU A 209 37.28 14.21 1.88
CA LEU A 209 38.28 14.69 2.82
C LEU A 209 38.48 13.69 3.98
N LEU A 210 37.41 13.18 4.57
CA LEU A 210 37.48 12.17 5.64
C LEU A 210 38.08 10.83 5.16
N LEU A 211 37.93 10.47 3.89
CA LEU A 211 38.59 9.28 3.32
C LEU A 211 40.09 9.48 3.08
N ALA A 212 40.49 10.70 2.70
CA ALA A 212 41.86 11.04 2.30
C ALA A 212 42.76 11.44 3.48
N LEU A 213 42.22 12.13 4.49
CA LEU A 213 43.00 12.73 5.56
C LEU A 213 43.45 11.68 6.58
N ASP A 214 44.74 11.62 6.89
CA ASP A 214 45.25 10.72 7.93
C ASP A 214 45.10 11.37 9.30
N ILE A 215 44.20 10.81 10.11
CA ILE A 215 43.90 11.34 11.45
C ILE A 215 44.82 10.58 12.43
N PRO A 216 45.78 11.27 13.07
CA PRO A 216 46.74 10.60 13.96
C PRO A 216 45.99 9.93 15.12
N GLY A 217 46.30 8.65 15.36
CA GLY A 217 45.70 7.83 16.42
C GLY A 217 44.46 7.02 16.02
N MET A 218 44.01 7.07 14.76
CA MET A 218 42.84 6.30 14.30
C MET A 218 43.19 5.23 13.26
N ASN A 219 42.70 4.01 13.45
CA ASN A 219 42.83 2.93 12.48
C ASN A 219 42.19 3.30 11.14
N GLY A 220 42.83 2.91 10.03
CA GLY A 220 42.32 3.21 8.68
C GLY A 220 40.90 2.69 8.42
N ALA A 221 40.49 1.58 9.05
CA ALA A 221 39.12 1.07 8.98
C ALA A 221 38.11 1.96 9.73
N ALA A 222 38.48 2.46 10.91
CA ALA A 222 37.64 3.35 11.72
C ALA A 222 37.42 4.69 11.00
N ARG A 223 38.46 5.23 10.35
CA ARG A 223 38.35 6.42 9.50
C ARG A 223 37.32 6.26 8.38
N ARG A 224 37.39 5.14 7.65
CA ARG A 224 36.47 4.87 6.54
C ARG A 224 35.04 4.67 7.04
N CYS A 225 34.87 4.06 8.21
CA CYS A 225 33.58 3.96 8.88
C CYS A 225 33.01 5.33 9.25
N LEU A 226 33.84 6.23 9.80
CA LEU A 226 33.45 7.60 10.12
C LEU A 226 33.00 8.38 8.87
N ALA A 227 33.69 8.22 7.73
CA ALA A 227 33.28 8.83 6.47
C ALA A 227 31.89 8.32 6.02
N VAL A 228 31.65 7.00 6.08
CA VAL A 228 30.34 6.41 5.74
C VAL A 228 29.25 6.89 6.71
N LEU A 229 29.56 7.01 8.01
CA LEU A 229 28.65 7.55 9.01
C LEU A 229 28.27 9.01 8.71
N TRP A 230 29.25 9.84 8.35
CA TRP A 230 29.04 11.25 8.00
C TRP A 230 28.09 11.39 6.82
N ILE A 231 28.38 10.73 5.69
CA ILE A 231 27.57 10.90 4.47
C ILE A 231 26.15 10.35 4.66
N THR A 232 26.01 9.25 5.41
CA THR A 232 24.70 8.66 5.74
C THR A 232 23.89 9.61 6.62
N SER A 233 24.48 10.13 7.69
CA SER A 233 23.84 11.08 8.61
C SER A 233 23.45 12.37 7.89
N ALA A 234 24.33 12.90 7.04
CA ALA A 234 24.08 14.10 6.27
C ALA A 234 22.88 13.90 5.31
N PHE A 235 22.81 12.78 4.59
CA PHE A 235 21.67 12.51 3.70
C PHE A 235 20.34 12.32 4.46
N TRP A 236 20.37 11.73 5.65
CA TRP A 236 19.18 11.62 6.51
C TRP A 236 18.72 12.97 7.05
N CYS A 237 19.63 13.82 7.53
CA CYS A 237 19.30 15.16 8.00
C CYS A 237 18.78 16.07 6.89
N LEU A 238 19.33 15.94 5.67
CA LEU A 238 18.93 16.74 4.52
C LEU A 238 17.58 16.29 3.95
N GLY A 239 17.16 15.04 4.15
CA GLY A 239 15.88 14.51 3.66
C GLY A 239 15.78 14.50 2.13
N THR A 240 16.92 14.45 1.44
CA THR A 240 17.03 14.71 -0.01
C THR A 240 16.85 13.46 -0.85
N LEU A 241 17.24 12.32 -0.30
CA LEU A 241 16.94 11.00 -0.81
C LEU A 241 15.97 10.34 0.17
N PRO A 242 14.97 9.58 -0.31
CA PRO A 242 14.15 8.74 0.55
C PRO A 242 15.00 7.85 1.47
N LEU A 243 14.57 7.72 2.73
CA LEU A 243 15.32 7.00 3.78
C LEU A 243 15.73 5.58 3.35
N HIS A 244 14.86 4.86 2.64
CA HIS A 244 15.15 3.50 2.18
C HIS A 244 16.28 3.44 1.15
N ILE A 245 16.42 4.43 0.26
CA ILE A 245 17.48 4.47 -0.76
C ILE A 245 18.83 4.64 -0.07
N THR A 246 18.92 5.61 0.83
CA THR A 246 20.14 5.85 1.60
C THR A 246 20.49 4.67 2.50
N ALA A 247 19.51 4.04 3.15
CA ALA A 247 19.73 2.85 3.98
C ALA A 247 20.26 1.64 3.18
N LEU A 248 19.74 1.41 1.96
CA LEU A 248 20.24 0.36 1.07
C LEU A 248 21.64 0.67 0.51
N ALA A 249 22.02 1.94 0.40
CA ALA A 249 23.35 2.35 -0.01
C ALA A 249 24.41 2.10 1.07
N VAL A 250 24.05 2.05 2.36
CA VAL A 250 25.00 1.86 3.47
C VAL A 250 25.80 0.55 3.34
N PRO A 251 25.19 -0.65 3.19
CA PRO A 251 25.95 -1.89 2.99
C PRO A 251 26.93 -1.83 1.82
N LEU A 252 26.52 -1.20 0.71
CA LEU A 252 27.37 -1.00 -0.46
C LEU A 252 28.58 -0.11 -0.13
N LEU A 253 28.33 1.03 0.51
CA LEU A 253 29.37 1.98 0.91
C LEU A 253 30.35 1.35 1.91
N VAL A 254 29.86 0.56 2.85
CA VAL A 254 30.67 -0.16 3.85
C VAL A 254 31.62 -1.17 3.19
N VAL A 255 31.18 -1.88 2.14
CA VAL A 255 32.01 -2.83 1.38
C VAL A 255 33.01 -2.10 0.48
N VAL A 256 32.56 -1.08 -0.26
CA VAL A 256 33.40 -0.30 -1.18
C VAL A 256 34.49 0.45 -0.41
N ALA A 257 34.13 1.10 0.69
CA ALA A 257 35.07 1.82 1.56
C ALA A 257 35.87 0.88 2.49
N ARG A 258 35.74 -0.45 2.40
CA ARG A 258 36.52 -1.43 3.19
C ARG A 258 36.51 -1.10 4.69
N CYS A 259 35.32 -0.88 5.24
CA CYS A 259 35.13 -0.50 6.63
C CYS A 259 35.27 -1.70 7.60
N LEU A 260 35.09 -2.94 7.13
CA LEU A 260 35.17 -4.15 7.96
C LEU A 260 36.60 -4.71 7.97
N PRO A 261 37.35 -4.60 9.09
CA PRO A 261 38.67 -5.22 9.21
C PRO A 261 38.58 -6.75 9.32
N SER A 262 37.48 -7.29 9.85
CA SER A 262 37.26 -8.74 10.05
C SER A 262 37.15 -9.56 8.76
N ALA A 263 37.05 -8.91 7.59
CA ALA A 263 36.89 -9.59 6.31
C ALA A 263 38.23 -9.86 5.61
N GLU A 264 39.38 -9.49 6.20
CA GLU A 264 40.74 -9.75 5.68
C GLU A 264 40.92 -9.42 4.17
N GLY A 265 40.21 -8.39 3.68
CA GLY A 265 40.27 -7.96 2.28
C GLY A 265 39.34 -8.70 1.30
N ASP A 266 38.66 -9.75 1.73
CA ASP A 266 37.65 -10.45 0.93
C ASP A 266 36.33 -9.67 0.89
N ARG A 267 36.02 -9.14 -0.30
CA ARG A 267 34.81 -8.34 -0.53
C ARG A 267 33.53 -9.16 -0.41
N GLN A 268 33.56 -10.45 -0.74
CA GLN A 268 32.36 -11.30 -0.68
C GLN A 268 31.97 -11.58 0.77
N LYS A 269 32.96 -11.90 1.63
CA LYS A 269 32.74 -12.06 3.08
C LYS A 269 32.24 -10.77 3.72
N ALA A 270 32.81 -9.62 3.35
CA ALA A 270 32.36 -8.32 3.85
C ALA A 270 30.89 -8.01 3.46
N ALA A 271 30.51 -8.30 2.21
CA ALA A 271 29.14 -8.11 1.74
C ALA A 271 28.15 -9.02 2.48
N LEU A 272 28.50 -10.29 2.68
CA LEU A 272 27.65 -11.23 3.42
C LEU A 272 27.46 -10.79 4.88
N MET A 273 28.51 -10.30 5.55
CA MET A 273 28.41 -9.76 6.91
C MET A 273 27.52 -8.52 6.98
N ALA A 274 27.65 -7.60 6.02
CA ALA A 274 26.84 -6.38 5.95
C ALA A 274 25.36 -6.68 5.66
N ILE A 275 25.06 -7.66 4.79
CA ILE A 275 23.68 -8.07 4.53
C ILE A 275 23.10 -8.80 5.74
N LYS A 276 23.90 -9.63 6.42
CA LYS A 276 23.46 -10.36 7.62
C LYS A 276 23.07 -9.41 8.75
N SER A 277 23.77 -8.28 8.92
CA SER A 277 23.42 -7.29 9.95
C SER A 277 22.13 -6.52 9.66
N MET A 278 21.64 -6.51 8.41
CA MET A 278 20.35 -5.92 8.03
C MET A 278 19.14 -6.77 8.41
N TRP A 279 19.34 -8.00 8.87
CA TRP A 279 18.29 -8.92 9.30
C TRP A 279 18.47 -9.27 10.78
N SER A 280 18.53 -8.25 11.63
CA SER A 280 18.59 -8.43 13.06
C SER A 280 17.26 -8.96 13.61
N GLY A 281 17.32 -9.65 14.76
CA GLY A 281 16.13 -10.16 15.43
C GLY A 281 15.10 -9.07 15.76
N SER A 282 15.55 -7.85 16.09
CA SER A 282 14.67 -6.72 16.36
C SER A 282 13.93 -6.23 15.11
N GLN A 283 14.59 -6.18 13.95
CA GLN A 283 13.94 -5.81 12.68
C GLN A 283 12.87 -6.83 12.27
N LEU A 284 13.13 -8.13 12.49
CA LEU A 284 12.16 -9.18 12.25
C LEU A 284 10.95 -9.10 13.19
N MET A 285 11.15 -8.71 14.46
CA MET A 285 10.06 -8.45 15.41
C MET A 285 9.18 -7.30 14.96
N VAL A 286 9.77 -6.20 14.48
CA VAL A 286 9.02 -5.05 13.92
C VAL A 286 8.24 -5.45 12.66
N LEU A 287 8.82 -6.27 11.78
CA LEU A 287 8.10 -6.77 10.60
C LEU A 287 6.89 -7.63 10.98
N ALA A 288 7.04 -8.45 12.03
CA ALA A 288 5.97 -9.28 12.56
C ALA A 288 4.84 -8.43 13.18
N SER A 289 5.17 -7.36 13.92
CA SER A 289 4.16 -6.47 14.50
C SER A 289 3.36 -5.73 13.43
N PHE A 290 4.00 -5.24 12.37
CA PHE A 290 3.27 -4.64 11.24
C PHE A 290 2.40 -5.64 10.49
N SER A 291 2.85 -6.89 10.35
CA SER A 291 2.06 -7.96 9.73
C SER A 291 0.82 -8.27 10.58
N LEU A 292 0.97 -8.33 11.91
CA LEU A 292 -0.14 -8.52 12.84
C LEU A 292 -1.12 -7.35 12.82
N ALA A 293 -0.61 -6.11 12.86
CA ALA A 293 -1.40 -4.89 12.72
C ALA A 293 -2.24 -4.90 11.43
N ALA A 294 -1.62 -5.23 10.29
CA ALA A 294 -2.32 -5.32 9.02
C ALA A 294 -3.39 -6.43 9.01
N ALA A 295 -3.15 -7.57 9.68
CA ALA A 295 -4.15 -8.62 9.83
C ALA A 295 -5.35 -8.16 10.67
N LEU A 296 -5.11 -7.46 11.78
CA LEU A 296 -6.17 -6.89 12.62
C LEU A 296 -7.02 -5.87 11.87
N SER A 297 -6.41 -5.00 11.07
CA SER A 297 -7.13 -4.03 10.23
C SER A 297 -7.90 -4.70 9.09
N LYS A 298 -7.40 -5.78 8.48
CA LYS A 298 -8.15 -6.57 7.49
C LYS A 298 -9.41 -7.19 8.08
N LEU A 299 -9.33 -7.67 9.32
CA LEU A 299 -10.46 -8.23 10.07
C LEU A 299 -11.39 -7.14 10.64
N ARG A 300 -11.09 -5.86 10.43
CA ARG A 300 -11.79 -4.69 11.01
C ARG A 300 -11.88 -4.72 12.54
N LEU A 301 -11.02 -5.51 13.19
CA LEU A 301 -11.02 -5.69 14.64
C LEU A 301 -10.65 -4.37 15.34
N ASP A 302 -9.79 -3.57 14.71
CA ASP A 302 -9.41 -2.22 15.11
C ASP A 302 -10.61 -1.26 15.25
N LYS A 303 -11.55 -1.29 14.30
CA LYS A 303 -12.77 -0.47 14.33
C LYS A 303 -13.76 -0.95 15.38
N GLU A 304 -13.97 -2.26 15.49
CA GLU A 304 -14.87 -2.83 16.49
C GLU A 304 -14.40 -2.53 17.92
N ILE A 305 -13.11 -2.70 18.19
CA ILE A 305 -12.51 -2.39 19.49
C ILE A 305 -12.65 -0.89 19.82
N ALA A 306 -12.38 -0.02 18.86
CA ALA A 306 -12.56 1.42 19.04
C ALA A 306 -14.01 1.81 19.32
N CYS A 307 -14.97 1.24 18.59
CA CYS A 307 -16.39 1.47 18.80
C CYS A 307 -16.87 0.95 20.17
N VAL A 308 -16.42 -0.23 20.59
CA VAL A 308 -16.74 -0.79 21.91
C VAL A 308 -16.20 0.10 23.03
N LEU A 309 -14.94 0.55 22.93
CA LEU A 309 -14.33 1.46 23.90
C LEU A 309 -15.10 2.78 24.00
N LEU A 310 -15.52 3.35 22.87
CA LEU A 310 -16.33 4.57 22.86
C LEU A 310 -17.75 4.37 23.39
N LYS A 311 -18.39 3.25 23.07
CA LYS A 311 -19.75 2.96 23.56
C LYS A 311 -19.76 2.71 25.08
N THR A 312 -18.70 2.10 25.59
CA THR A 312 -18.58 1.73 27.01
C THR A 312 -18.20 2.94 27.87
N PHE A 313 -17.38 3.85 27.35
CA PHE A 313 -16.80 4.94 28.13
C PHE A 313 -17.11 6.36 27.62
N GLY A 314 -17.89 6.48 26.53
CA GLY A 314 -18.41 7.74 26.01
C GLY A 314 -19.42 8.36 26.98
N GLY A 315 -19.17 9.60 27.40
CA GLY A 315 -20.03 10.28 28.37
C GLY A 315 -20.41 11.68 27.93
N LYS A 316 -21.38 12.27 28.62
CA LYS A 316 -21.95 13.61 28.35
C LYS A 316 -20.93 14.76 28.45
N SER A 317 -19.74 14.53 28.99
CA SER A 317 -18.73 15.57 29.27
C SER A 317 -17.61 15.55 28.22
N ARG A 318 -17.38 16.71 27.60
CA ARG A 318 -16.30 16.95 26.62
C ARG A 318 -14.92 16.50 27.15
N VAL A 319 -14.63 16.78 28.42
CA VAL A 319 -13.35 16.41 29.06
C VAL A 319 -13.20 14.90 29.23
N ARG A 320 -14.31 14.16 29.39
CA ARG A 320 -14.26 12.69 29.47
C ARG A 320 -13.94 12.10 28.10
N THR A 321 -14.61 12.54 27.05
CA THR A 321 -14.36 12.07 25.67
C THR A 321 -12.92 12.34 25.24
N LEU A 322 -12.36 13.50 25.59
CA LEU A 322 -10.98 13.86 25.28
C LEU A 322 -9.96 12.92 25.98
N ARG A 323 -10.13 12.69 27.29
CA ARG A 323 -9.28 11.74 28.04
C ARG A 323 -9.38 10.31 27.51
N MET A 324 -10.58 9.89 27.12
CA MET A 324 -10.77 8.55 26.55
C MET A 324 -10.12 8.44 25.18
N MET A 325 -10.21 9.46 24.33
CA MET A 325 -9.49 9.44 23.05
C MET A 325 -7.98 9.43 23.23
N MET A 326 -7.44 10.12 24.23
CA MET A 326 -6.02 9.98 24.57
C MET A 326 -5.66 8.55 25.00
N LEU A 327 -6.48 7.93 25.84
CA LEU A 327 -6.24 6.55 26.29
C LEU A 327 -6.30 5.55 25.13
N VAL A 328 -7.31 5.66 24.27
CA VAL A 328 -7.47 4.81 23.09
C VAL A 328 -6.28 5.02 22.14
N ALA A 329 -5.93 6.26 21.83
CA ALA A 329 -4.79 6.60 20.97
C ALA A 329 -3.46 6.03 21.51
N TYR A 330 -3.27 6.08 22.82
CA TYR A 330 -2.11 5.50 23.49
C TYR A 330 -2.07 3.96 23.34
N ILE A 331 -3.17 3.27 23.67
CA ILE A 331 -3.24 1.79 23.62
C ILE A 331 -3.07 1.30 22.17
N VAL A 332 -3.77 1.91 21.23
CA VAL A 332 -3.69 1.54 19.80
C VAL A 332 -2.28 1.82 19.27
N SER A 333 -1.66 2.93 19.67
CA SER A 333 -0.28 3.24 19.26
C SER A 333 0.77 2.31 19.84
N ALA A 334 0.57 1.80 21.05
CA ALA A 334 1.45 0.80 21.64
C ALA A 334 1.40 -0.55 20.87
N ALA A 335 0.28 -0.86 20.21
CA ALA A 335 0.10 -2.12 19.49
C ALA A 335 0.42 -2.04 17.99
N VAL A 336 0.05 -0.95 17.32
CA VAL A 336 0.04 -0.83 15.84
C VAL A 336 1.14 0.13 15.33
N GLY A 337 1.66 0.99 16.20
CA GLY A 337 2.64 2.03 15.86
C GLY A 337 2.01 3.41 15.68
N ASN A 338 2.82 4.44 15.92
CA ASN A 338 2.40 5.85 16.02
C ASN A 338 1.63 6.36 14.80
N VAL A 339 2.18 6.13 13.59
CA VAL A 339 1.57 6.62 12.34
C VAL A 339 0.23 5.94 12.07
N ALA A 340 0.18 4.61 12.13
CA ALA A 340 -1.06 3.85 11.88
C ALA A 340 -2.15 4.17 12.91
N ALA A 341 -1.79 4.27 14.20
CA ALA A 341 -2.72 4.64 15.26
C ALA A 341 -3.30 6.04 15.07
N SER A 342 -2.50 7.02 14.64
CA SER A 342 -2.99 8.37 14.39
C SER A 342 -4.07 8.42 13.29
N VAL A 343 -3.90 7.65 12.20
CA VAL A 343 -4.88 7.55 11.11
C VAL A 343 -6.17 6.87 11.57
N LEU A 344 -6.06 5.82 12.38
CA LEU A 344 -7.21 5.14 12.96
C LEU A 344 -7.99 6.07 13.90
N CYS A 345 -7.30 6.75 14.82
CA CYS A 345 -7.92 7.72 15.72
C CYS A 345 -8.58 8.89 14.96
N MET A 346 -7.96 9.37 13.88
CA MET A 346 -8.58 10.38 13.01
C MET A 346 -9.87 9.88 12.36
N SER A 347 -9.91 8.62 11.92
CA SER A 347 -11.11 8.02 11.32
C SER A 347 -12.27 7.92 12.31
N ILE A 348 -11.97 7.81 13.61
CA ILE A 348 -12.97 7.74 14.68
C ILE A 348 -13.40 9.14 15.13
N VAL A 349 -12.48 10.10 15.12
CA VAL A 349 -12.71 11.46 15.62
C VAL A 349 -13.28 12.40 14.56
N SER A 350 -13.06 12.16 13.27
CA SER A 350 -13.63 12.95 12.17
C SER A 350 -15.15 13.16 12.31
N PRO A 351 -16.00 12.12 12.47
CA PRO A 351 -17.44 12.34 12.61
C PRO A 351 -17.80 13.17 13.85
N ILE A 352 -17.04 13.03 14.95
CA ILE A 352 -17.23 13.81 16.18
C ILE A 352 -16.87 15.29 15.94
N LEU A 353 -15.85 15.55 15.12
CA LEU A 353 -15.44 16.90 14.75
C LEU A 353 -16.40 17.58 13.78
N ASP A 354 -17.03 16.80 12.89
CA ASP A 354 -17.97 17.30 11.90
C ASP A 354 -19.33 17.66 12.53
N GLU A 355 -19.73 16.98 13.61
CA GLU A 355 -20.94 17.30 14.38
C GLU A 355 -20.80 18.56 15.26
N LEU A 356 -19.58 19.06 15.46
CA LEU A 356 -19.33 20.19 16.35
C LEU A 356 -19.61 21.53 15.63
N PRO A 357 -20.40 22.45 16.22
CA PRO A 357 -20.67 23.75 15.62
C PRO A 357 -19.39 24.59 15.56
N GLN A 358 -18.83 24.74 14.35
CA GLN A 358 -17.55 25.42 14.11
C GLN A 358 -17.59 26.94 14.36
N ASN A 359 -18.79 27.50 14.51
CA ASN A 359 -19.02 28.94 14.67
C ASN A 359 -18.72 29.47 16.09
N LEU A 360 -18.41 28.60 17.05
CA LEU A 360 -18.14 28.98 18.44
C LEU A 360 -16.64 28.82 18.78
N PRO A 361 -15.97 29.85 19.34
CA PRO A 361 -14.54 29.79 19.64
C PRO A 361 -14.16 28.71 20.67
N SER A 362 -15.06 28.36 21.59
CA SER A 362 -14.87 27.28 22.56
C SER A 362 -14.91 25.88 21.92
N THR A 363 -15.66 25.73 20.82
CA THR A 363 -15.77 24.47 20.05
C THR A 363 -14.53 24.25 19.19
N TYR A 364 -14.01 25.32 18.57
CA TYR A 364 -12.75 25.30 17.83
C TYR A 364 -11.55 24.88 18.71
N SER A 365 -11.48 25.42 19.93
CA SER A 365 -10.45 25.06 20.91
C SER A 365 -10.53 23.58 21.32
N TYR A 366 -11.75 23.04 21.51
CA TYR A 366 -11.96 21.63 21.84
C TYR A 366 -11.49 20.69 20.72
N GLY A 367 -11.83 20.98 19.45
CA GLY A 367 -11.36 20.18 18.32
C GLY A 367 -9.84 20.18 18.17
N ARG A 368 -9.19 21.34 18.32
CA ARG A 368 -7.71 21.44 18.32
C ARG A 368 -7.08 20.69 19.48
N ALA A 369 -7.64 20.82 20.69
CA ALA A 369 -7.16 20.10 21.85
C ALA A 369 -7.26 18.58 21.63
N MET A 370 -8.36 18.09 21.07
CA MET A 370 -8.56 16.67 20.76
C MET A 370 -7.51 16.14 19.77
N LEU A 371 -7.25 16.87 18.69
CA LEU A 371 -6.25 16.49 17.68
C LEU A 371 -4.82 16.46 18.27
N ILE A 372 -4.44 17.50 19.03
CA ILE A 372 -3.13 17.58 19.69
C ILE A 372 -2.97 16.46 20.72
N SER A 373 -4.02 16.20 21.49
CA SER A 373 -4.07 15.14 22.48
C SER A 373 -3.86 13.74 21.88
N ILE A 374 -4.46 13.46 20.73
CA ILE A 374 -4.26 12.19 20.00
C ILE A 374 -2.82 12.11 19.50
N ALA A 375 -2.31 13.17 18.87
CA ALA A 375 -0.92 13.20 18.38
C ALA A 375 0.09 12.97 19.50
N PHE A 376 -0.13 13.57 20.68
CA PHE A 376 0.73 13.39 21.84
C PHE A 376 0.62 11.97 22.42
N ALA A 377 -0.59 11.44 22.55
CA ALA A 377 -0.84 10.09 23.06
C ALA A 377 -0.26 9.01 22.14
N CYS A 378 -0.33 9.16 20.81
CA CYS A 378 0.29 8.24 19.87
C CYS A 378 1.83 8.29 19.96
N ASN A 379 2.43 9.47 20.11
CA ASN A 379 3.88 9.55 20.30
C ASN A 379 4.34 8.83 21.59
N ILE A 380 3.64 9.03 22.72
CA ILE A 380 3.98 8.35 23.97
C ILE A 380 3.69 6.84 23.87
N GLY A 381 2.53 6.45 23.32
CA GLY A 381 2.15 5.05 23.16
C GLY A 381 3.15 4.28 22.31
N GLY A 382 3.64 4.89 21.22
CA GLY A 382 4.67 4.29 20.36
C GLY A 382 6.05 4.12 21.02
N MET A 383 6.31 4.71 22.19
CA MET A 383 7.54 4.51 22.96
C MET A 383 7.42 3.41 24.03
N THR A 384 6.21 2.86 24.23
CA THR A 384 5.94 1.92 25.34
C THR A 384 6.21 0.47 24.99
N SER A 385 6.15 0.14 23.69
CA SER A 385 6.52 -1.16 23.15
C SER A 385 7.81 -1.05 22.32
N PRO A 386 8.60 -2.14 22.21
CA PRO A 386 9.90 -2.16 21.53
C PRO A 386 9.87 -1.84 20.02
#